data_AF-A0A918FI69-F1
#
_entry.id   AF-A0A918FI69-F1
#
_cell.length_a   1.000
_cell.length_b   1.000
_cell.length_c   1.000
_cell.angle_alpha   90.00
_cell.angle_beta   90.00
_cell.angle_gamma   90.00
#
_symmetry.space_group_name_H-M   'P 1'
#
loop_
_entity.id
_entity.type
_entity.pdbx_description
1 polymer ?
#
loop_
_entity_poly.entity_id
_entity_poly.type
_entity_poly.pdbx_seq_one_letter_code
_entity_poly.pdbx_strand_id
1 'polypeptide(L)' 'MSSNTNRPNSVVLIAALLAVLVGAEVAVITSDLDNGVRYAVGGAILLGLVAGAYQLSRARRTSR' A
#
# COMPACT_ATOMS: atom_id res chain seq x y z
N MET A 1 -35.74 -3.40 -1.04
CA MET A 1 -34.86 -2.45 -1.76
C MET A 1 -33.42 -2.89 -1.56
N SER A 2 -32.78 -3.34 -2.65
CA SER A 2 -31.45 -3.94 -2.65
C SER A 2 -30.36 -2.94 -2.24
N SER A 3 -29.69 -3.21 -1.12
CA SER A 3 -28.40 -2.58 -0.78
C SER A 3 -27.34 -3.17 -1.70
N ASN A 4 -27.13 -2.50 -2.84
CA ASN A 4 -26.18 -2.89 -3.87
C ASN A 4 -24.77 -3.06 -3.29
N THR A 5 -24.16 -4.19 -3.62
CA THR A 5 -22.89 -4.70 -3.10
C THR A 5 -21.70 -3.85 -3.55
N ASN A 6 -21.40 -2.77 -2.84
CA ASN A 6 -20.17 -2.00 -3.07
C ASN A 6 -19.01 -2.54 -2.22
N ARG A 7 -18.84 -3.87 -2.17
CA ARG A 7 -17.68 -4.47 -1.51
C ARG A 7 -16.46 -4.21 -2.39
N PRO A 8 -15.46 -3.44 -1.93
CA PRO A 8 -14.27 -3.19 -2.74
C PRO A 8 -13.63 -4.54 -3.09
N ASN A 9 -13.55 -4.81 -4.39
CA ASN A 9 -12.96 -6.05 -4.89
C ASN A 9 -11.50 -6.09 -4.41
N SER A 10 -11.18 -7.07 -3.57
CA SER A 10 -9.87 -7.21 -2.94
C SER A 10 -8.72 -7.20 -3.95
N VAL A 11 -8.96 -7.74 -5.14
CA VAL A 11 -7.99 -7.75 -6.24
C VAL A 11 -7.67 -6.34 -6.72
N VAL A 12 -8.70 -5.49 -6.86
CA VAL A 12 -8.54 -4.08 -7.29
C VAL A 12 -7.78 -3.29 -6.24
N LEU A 13 -8.08 -3.51 -4.96
CA LEU A 13 -7.40 -2.84 -3.86
C LEU A 13 -5.92 -3.24 -3.76
N ILE A 14 -5.61 -4.53 -3.92
CA ILE A 14 -4.23 -5.02 -3.96
C ILE A 14 -3.50 -4.47 -5.18
N ALA A 15 -4.12 -4.47 -6.36
CA ALA A 15 -3.53 -3.91 -7.57
C ALA A 15 -3.21 -2.41 -7.43
N ALA A 16 -4.12 -1.64 -6.81
CA ALA A 16 -3.88 -0.22 -6.52
C ALA A 16 -2.71 -0.01 -5.56
N LEU A 17 -2.62 -0.81 -4.50
CA LEU A 17 -1.50 -0.75 -3.55
C LEU A 17 -0.15 -1.10 -4.21
N LEU A 18 -0.14 -2.10 -5.10
CA LEU A 18 1.06 -2.47 -5.86
C LEU A 18 1.47 -1.37 -6.83
N ALA A 19 0.53 -0.74 -7.53
CA ALA A 19 0.83 0.37 -8.44
C ALA A 19 1.46 1.57 -7.70
N VAL A 20 0.94 1.90 -6.51
CA VAL A 20 1.51 2.94 -5.64
C VAL A 20 2.91 2.54 -5.16
N LEU A 21 3.14 1.27 -4.82
CA LEU A 21 4.45 0.78 -4.40
C LEU A 21 5.49 0.92 -5.52
N VAL A 22 5.18 0.45 -6.72
CA VAL A 22 6.09 0.55 -7.88
C VAL A 22 6.39 2.02 -8.19
N GLY A 23 5.37 2.89 -8.18
CA GLY A 23 5.59 4.33 -8.41
C GLY A 23 6.46 4.99 -7.34
N ALA A 24 6.24 4.65 -6.06
CA ALA A 24 7.02 5.19 -4.95
C ALA A 24 8.46 4.69 -4.97
N GLU A 25 8.70 3.40 -5.26
CA GLU A 25 10.05 2.87 -5.43
C GLU A 25 10.78 3.52 -6.60
N VAL A 26 10.12 3.67 -7.76
CA VAL A 26 10.71 4.35 -8.91
C VAL A 26 11.10 5.77 -8.55
N ALA A 27 10.23 6.53 -7.87
CA ALA A 27 10.54 7.90 -7.45
C ALA A 27 11.75 7.96 -6.50
N VAL A 28 11.89 7.01 -5.56
CA VAL A 28 13.04 6.92 -4.65
C VAL A 28 14.30 6.49 -5.40
N ILE A 29 14.19 5.57 -6.36
CA ILE A 29 15.32 5.12 -7.17
C ILE A 29 15.83 6.25 -8.08
N THR A 30 14.93 7.03 -8.69
CA THR A 30 15.30 8.15 -9.57
C THR A 30 15.69 9.42 -8.81
N SER A 31 15.46 9.45 -7.50
CA SER A 31 15.80 10.62 -6.70
C SER A 31 17.31 10.78 -6.55
N ASP A 32 17.77 12.02 -6.59
CA ASP A 32 19.18 12.41 -6.36
C ASP A 32 19.53 12.39 -4.86
N LEU A 33 18.88 11.52 -4.11
CA LEU A 33 19.08 11.36 -2.67
C LEU A 33 20.35 10.54 -2.42
N ASP A 34 21.03 10.90 -1.34
CA ASP A 34 22.16 10.14 -0.85
C ASP A 34 21.76 8.68 -0.58
N ASN A 35 22.68 7.73 -0.81
CA ASN A 35 22.34 6.30 -0.77
C ASN A 35 21.71 5.89 0.56
N GLY A 36 22.23 6.41 1.69
CA GLY A 36 21.66 6.16 3.01
C GLY A 36 20.21 6.63 3.15
N VAL A 37 19.87 7.78 2.54
CA VAL A 37 18.51 8.33 2.57
C VAL A 37 17.57 7.51 1.68
N ARG A 38 18.02 7.08 0.50
CA ARG A 38 17.23 6.22 -0.40
C ARG A 38 16.83 4.92 0.25
N TYR A 39 17.76 4.23 0.92
CA TYR A 39 17.47 3.00 1.62
C TYR A 39 16.55 3.20 2.84
N ALA A 40 16.76 4.28 3.61
CA ALA A 40 15.89 4.60 4.74
C ALA A 40 14.45 4.91 4.30
N VAL A 41 14.28 5.70 3.24
CA VAL A 41 12.96 6.05 2.69
C VAL A 41 12.29 4.81 2.08
N GLY A 42 13.02 4.00 1.32
CA GLY A 42 12.51 2.74 0.79
C GLY A 42 12.02 1.81 1.89
N GLY A 43 12.80 1.65 2.97
CA GLY A 43 12.41 0.86 4.14
C GLY A 43 11.17 1.41 4.87
N ALA A 44 11.07 2.74 5.03
CA ALA A 44 9.91 3.38 5.65
C ALA A 44 8.62 3.19 4.85
N ILE A 45 8.69 3.29 3.52
CA ILE A 45 7.56 3.02 2.61
C ILE A 45 7.09 1.58 2.78
N LEU A 46 8.03 0.64 2.82
CA LEU A 46 7.76 -0.80 2.96
C LEU A 46 7.06 -1.11 4.30
N LEU A 47 7.53 -0.52 5.40
CA LEU A 47 6.92 -0.65 6.72
C LEU A 47 5.51 -0.04 6.78
N GLY A 48 5.32 1.15 6.21
CA GLY A 48 4.01 1.81 6.14
C GLY A 48 2.98 0.95 5.40
N LEU A 49 3.42 0.26 4.36
CA LEU A 49 2.57 -0.63 3.55
C LEU A 49 2.19 -1.91 4.30
N VAL A 50 3.14 -2.55 4.99
CA VAL A 50 2.86 -3.72 5.86
C VAL A 50 1.86 -3.34 6.95
N ALA A 51 2.05 -2.19 7.59
CA ALA A 51 1.13 -1.67 8.58
C ALA A 51 -0.27 -1.40 7.99
N GLY A 52 -0.33 -0.78 6.80
CA GLY A 52 -1.58 -0.53 6.08
C GLY A 52 -2.33 -1.81 5.70
N ALA A 53 -1.62 -2.80 5.16
CA ALA A 53 -2.17 -4.11 4.81
C ALA A 53 -2.66 -4.87 6.05
N TYR A 54 -1.94 -4.77 7.17
CA TYR A 54 -2.34 -5.34 8.45
C TYR A 54 -3.61 -4.69 8.99
N GLN A 55 -3.66 -3.35 9.03
CA GLN A 55 -4.83 -2.57 9.46
C GLN A 55 -6.05 -2.87 8.61
N LEU A 56 -5.88 -2.93 7.28
CA LEU A 56 -6.93 -3.29 6.34
C LEU A 56 -7.44 -4.72 6.55
N SER A 57 -6.52 -5.68 6.76
CA SER A 57 -6.87 -7.06 7.06
C SER A 57 -7.61 -7.18 8.39
N ARG A 58 -7.20 -6.41 9.40
CA ARG A 58 -7.87 -6.33 10.70
C ARG A 58 -9.29 -5.75 10.57
N ALA A 59 -9.45 -4.63 9.87
CA ALA A 59 -10.75 -3.99 9.63
C ALA A 59 -11.73 -4.93 8.90
N ARG A 60 -11.23 -5.71 7.93
CA ARG A 60 -12.02 -6.73 7.23
C ARG A 60 -12.48 -7.88 8.12
N ARG A 61 -11.68 -8.28 9.11
CA ARG A 61 -12.07 -9.32 10.08
C ARG A 61 -13.12 -8.83 11.07
N THR A 62 -13.05 -7.57 11.47
CA THR A 62 -14.05 -6.97 12.39
C THR A 62 -15.40 -6.69 11.71
N SER A 63 -15.40 -6.49 10.39
CA SER A 63 -16.62 -6.22 9.61
C SER A 63 -17.39 -7.49 9.18
N ARG A 64 -16.99 -8.67 9.68
CA ARG A 64 -17.53 -9.98 9.31
C ARG A 64 -18.13 -10.64 10.54
#